data_AF-A0A401K1B8-F1
#
_entry.id   AF-A0A401K1B8-F1
#
_cell.length_a   1.000
_cell.length_b   1.000
_cell.length_c   1.000
_cell.angle_alpha   90.00
_cell.angle_beta   90.00
_cell.angle_gamma   90.00
#
_symmetry.space_group_name_H-M   'P 1'
#
loop_
_entity.id
_entity.type
_entity.pdbx_description
1 polymer ?
#
loop_
_entity_poly.entity_id
_entity_poly.type
_entity_poly.pdbx_seq_one_letter_code
_entity_poly.pdbx_strand_id
1 'polypeptide(L)'
;MATSVDSFQVKVYQGDSAVLFAFDLADADRADLAGFAIQCAPQGAAPYWVPNRLTFDTPIHADAPLQAGKYADSIDAPVQSFHWVHFPPHAAAQLTYTVHARYFVSTNPVQLETRATRTVNITLQQPMSDWATVGMVRGYVSSQAFIDHYGGNTALAPDKRAQTKSPLLYDTQPYQNKYAYLGATGRRLIIDLLNQCRASNGYGIDVLAYDLDEPDIIRAVAWLAQNGRKVRVIQDNYVGTGANPTGHGTDNAFETQATEYFKQAGADVRRTHFARFQHHKAILLRDAAGNPVRVLAGSANFSLRGLYVQANSVLVFEQEPAQLYAQVFEHMWSLIGQYGEDAAGSRKVAAAFRADALAANWQAVPKGSTPRARFGFSPHQTDALLTEAADRVKGALSSVLFAVMATDGGGEMLTTLEQVVPHKAGLLSLGVIDKQGGVDAFAPGRDVPSQTVSFAYLKDEAPAPFKQEVDAGTGQHIHHKFVVCDFNGDEPVVFCGSSNLSKGGEEQNGDSLIAIYDPVIVTAYAIEAIRLFDHYRFRAGESKATAGKPLVLKTTGAWADPYYDPQNIKFTERTLFAKSGTAKTAAVA
;
A
#
# COMPACT_ATOMS: atom_id res chain seq x y z
N MET A 1 -1.46 34.08 33.41
CA MET A 1 -0.83 33.71 32.13
C MET A 1 -0.53 32.24 32.20
N ALA A 2 -1.27 31.41 31.45
CA ALA A 2 -0.98 29.98 31.40
C ALA A 2 0.43 29.80 30.81
N THR A 3 1.30 29.15 31.56
CA THR A 3 2.61 28.70 31.10
C THR A 3 2.43 27.99 29.76
N SER A 4 3.26 28.30 28.77
CA SER A 4 3.27 27.56 27.52
C SER A 4 3.35 26.08 27.84
N VAL A 5 2.56 25.27 27.14
CA VAL A 5 2.61 23.82 27.27
C VAL A 5 3.93 23.35 26.65
N ASP A 6 4.98 23.29 27.46
CA ASP A 6 6.34 22.98 27.00
C ASP A 6 6.49 21.49 26.63
N SER A 7 5.57 20.62 27.07
CA SER A 7 5.60 19.19 26.76
C SER A 7 5.09 18.83 25.36
N PHE A 8 4.51 19.77 24.59
CA PHE A 8 3.97 19.45 23.26
C PHE A 8 5.09 19.05 22.29
N GLN A 9 4.97 17.86 21.70
CA GLN A 9 5.92 17.33 20.72
C GLN A 9 5.22 16.95 19.43
N VAL A 10 5.95 17.14 18.33
CA VAL A 10 5.53 16.72 17.00
C VAL A 10 6.66 15.97 16.35
N LYS A 11 6.36 14.78 15.86
CA LYS A 11 7.25 13.99 15.01
C LYS A 11 6.58 13.77 13.66
N VAL A 12 7.39 13.78 12.60
CA VAL A 12 6.92 13.51 11.25
C VAL A 12 7.69 12.35 10.62
N TYR A 13 6.98 11.55 9.84
CA TYR A 13 7.55 10.49 9.02
C TYR A 13 7.12 10.70 7.57
N GLN A 14 8.02 10.43 6.64
CA GLN A 14 7.78 10.61 5.22
C GLN A 14 7.46 9.27 4.57
N GLY A 15 6.32 9.22 3.89
CA GLY A 15 5.88 8.07 3.11
C GLY A 15 5.79 8.42 1.64
N ASP A 16 5.20 7.53 0.85
CA ASP A 16 4.97 7.80 -0.57
C ASP A 16 3.91 8.88 -0.76
N SER A 17 4.36 10.08 -1.11
CA SER A 17 3.50 11.26 -1.31
C SER A 17 2.64 11.61 -0.09
N ALA A 18 3.12 11.23 1.10
CA ALA A 18 2.39 11.30 2.35
C ALA A 18 3.31 11.71 3.52
N VAL A 19 2.73 12.37 4.51
CA VAL A 19 3.40 12.74 5.76
C VAL A 19 2.56 12.24 6.93
N LEU A 20 3.12 11.36 7.74
CA LEU A 20 2.52 10.94 9.01
C LEU A 20 3.00 11.88 10.11
N PHE A 21 2.07 12.57 10.73
CA PHE A 21 2.27 13.32 11.96
C PHE A 21 1.99 12.42 13.15
N ALA A 22 2.86 12.49 14.15
CA ALA A 22 2.66 11.94 15.47
C ALA A 22 2.79 13.07 16.49
N PHE A 23 1.79 13.17 17.37
CA PHE A 23 1.71 14.20 18.41
C PHE A 23 1.96 13.53 19.76
N ASP A 24 2.53 14.28 20.70
CA ASP A 24 2.60 13.85 22.10
C ASP A 24 2.52 15.05 23.05
N LEU A 25 2.07 14.78 24.27
CA LEU A 25 1.83 15.77 25.30
C LEU A 25 1.83 15.10 26.68
N ALA A 26 2.36 15.77 27.70
CA ALA A 26 2.26 15.27 29.06
C ALA A 26 0.81 15.29 29.57
N ASP A 27 0.45 14.34 30.44
CA ASP A 27 -0.90 14.22 31.02
C ASP A 27 -1.34 15.50 31.73
N ALA A 28 -0.41 16.14 32.46
CA ALA A 28 -0.64 17.39 33.17
C ALA A 28 -1.04 18.56 32.25
N ASP A 29 -0.73 18.49 30.95
CA ASP A 29 -0.90 19.59 30.01
C ASP A 29 -2.09 19.41 29.06
N ARG A 30 -2.82 18.27 29.13
CA ARG A 30 -3.92 17.97 28.21
C ARG A 30 -5.28 18.54 28.64
N ALA A 31 -5.35 19.17 29.81
CA ALA A 31 -6.58 19.79 30.28
C ALA A 31 -7.10 20.77 29.23
N ASP A 32 -8.37 20.60 28.85
CA ASP A 32 -9.05 21.36 27.79
C ASP A 32 -8.48 21.22 26.37
N LEU A 33 -7.66 20.19 26.09
CA LEU A 33 -7.14 19.95 24.75
C LEU A 33 -8.29 19.71 23.75
N ALA A 34 -8.42 20.57 22.76
CA ALA A 34 -9.42 20.46 21.70
C ALA A 34 -8.95 19.58 20.54
N GLY A 35 -7.64 19.51 20.30
CA GLY A 35 -7.01 18.72 19.25
C GLY A 35 -5.80 19.42 18.64
N PHE A 36 -5.40 18.98 17.45
CA PHE A 36 -4.24 19.53 16.73
C PHE A 36 -4.65 20.14 15.40
N ALA A 37 -4.23 21.38 15.16
CA ALA A 37 -4.37 22.04 13.86
C ALA A 37 -3.06 21.95 13.08
N ILE A 38 -3.13 21.74 11.77
CA ILE A 38 -1.94 21.61 10.91
C ILE A 38 -2.07 22.63 9.78
N GLN A 39 -1.09 23.53 9.68
CA GLN A 39 -0.91 24.40 8.52
C GLN A 39 0.20 23.84 7.65
N CYS A 40 -0.05 23.72 6.35
CA CYS A 40 0.94 23.32 5.35
C CYS A 40 1.30 24.54 4.51
N ALA A 41 2.59 24.85 4.40
CA ALA A 41 3.12 25.89 3.52
C ALA A 41 4.09 25.25 2.50
N PRO A 42 3.60 24.88 1.31
CA PRO A 42 4.46 24.43 0.23
C PRO A 42 5.31 25.57 -0.32
N GLN A 43 6.58 25.29 -0.61
CA GLN A 43 7.47 26.26 -1.25
C GLN A 43 6.88 26.72 -2.59
N GLY A 44 6.69 28.03 -2.74
CA GLY A 44 6.13 28.63 -3.95
C GLY A 44 4.60 28.58 -4.06
N ALA A 45 3.89 28.13 -3.03
CA ALA A 45 2.42 28.17 -2.96
C ALA A 45 1.94 28.87 -1.68
N ALA A 46 0.66 29.28 -1.67
CA ALA A 46 0.04 29.84 -0.47
C ALA A 46 -0.11 28.77 0.63
N PRO A 47 0.07 29.14 1.91
CA PRO A 47 -0.19 28.22 3.01
C PRO A 47 -1.68 27.91 3.09
N TYR A 48 -2.01 26.71 3.54
CA TYR A 48 -3.38 26.27 3.76
C TYR A 48 -3.49 25.45 5.05
N TRP A 49 -4.66 25.50 5.68
CA TRP A 49 -4.99 24.61 6.78
C TRP A 49 -5.34 23.23 6.24
N VAL A 50 -4.77 22.18 6.84
CA VAL A 50 -5.19 20.81 6.53
C VAL A 50 -6.68 20.71 6.86
N PRO A 51 -7.52 20.31 5.90
CA PRO A 51 -8.95 20.34 6.06
C PRO A 51 -9.44 19.15 6.90
N ASN A 52 -10.45 19.39 7.73
CA ASN A 52 -11.16 18.37 8.50
C ASN A 52 -12.63 18.29 8.04
N ARG A 53 -13.15 17.07 7.93
CA ARG A 53 -14.56 16.85 7.61
C ARG A 53 -15.45 16.88 8.85
N LEU A 54 -14.89 16.59 10.02
CA LEU A 54 -15.64 16.66 11.28
C LEU A 54 -15.54 18.08 11.83
N THR A 55 -16.66 18.62 12.32
CA THR A 55 -16.70 19.86 13.11
C THR A 55 -17.41 19.60 14.43
N PHE A 56 -17.44 20.59 15.32
CA PHE A 56 -18.33 20.56 16.48
C PHE A 56 -19.79 20.71 16.06
N ASP A 57 -20.71 20.24 16.90
CA ASP A 57 -22.16 20.44 16.75
C ASP A 57 -22.59 21.89 17.02
N THR A 58 -21.79 22.60 17.81
CA THR A 58 -21.99 23.98 18.20
C THR A 58 -21.17 24.90 17.29
N PRO A 59 -21.74 26.00 16.76
CA PRO A 59 -21.02 26.91 15.88
C PRO A 59 -19.80 27.54 16.55
N ILE A 60 -18.68 27.62 15.81
CA ILE A 60 -17.50 28.42 16.19
C ILE A 60 -17.66 29.87 15.71
N HIS A 61 -18.28 30.07 14.54
CA HIS A 61 -18.58 31.38 13.95
C HIS A 61 -20.09 31.56 13.83
N ALA A 62 -20.56 32.81 13.93
CA ALA A 62 -22.00 33.15 13.93
C ALA A 62 -22.76 32.75 12.65
N ASP A 63 -22.05 32.50 11.53
CA ASP A 63 -22.62 32.35 10.19
C ASP A 63 -22.14 31.11 9.41
N ALA A 64 -22.38 29.88 9.88
CA ALA A 64 -22.69 28.75 8.99
C ALA A 64 -23.05 27.48 9.77
N PRO A 65 -24.24 26.88 9.55
CA PRO A 65 -24.45 25.49 9.89
C PRO A 65 -23.52 24.58 9.06
N LEU A 66 -23.23 23.39 9.59
CA LEU A 66 -22.65 22.24 8.90
C LEU A 66 -23.37 22.02 7.55
N GLN A 67 -22.72 22.33 6.42
CA GLN A 67 -23.22 21.95 5.10
C GLN A 67 -22.50 20.69 4.62
N ALA A 68 -23.25 19.77 4.00
CA ALA A 68 -22.69 18.57 3.43
C ALA A 68 -21.60 18.88 2.40
N GLY A 69 -20.47 18.16 2.46
CA GLY A 69 -19.33 18.38 1.57
C GLY A 69 -18.46 19.60 1.89
N LYS A 70 -18.73 20.37 2.95
CA LYS A 70 -17.88 21.49 3.37
C LYS A 70 -16.83 20.99 4.37
N TYR A 71 -15.56 21.16 4.00
CA TYR A 71 -14.45 20.98 4.92
C TYR A 71 -14.29 22.23 5.80
N ALA A 72 -13.91 22.03 7.05
CA ALA A 72 -13.47 23.10 7.93
C ALA A 72 -11.94 23.11 8.04
N ASP A 73 -11.36 24.29 8.18
CA ASP A 73 -9.94 24.43 8.44
C ASP A 73 -9.60 23.85 9.81
N SER A 74 -8.51 23.09 9.93
CA SER A 74 -8.16 22.45 11.20
C SER A 74 -7.87 23.42 12.36
N ILE A 75 -7.67 24.72 12.10
CA ILE A 75 -7.57 25.74 13.15
C ILE A 75 -8.88 25.92 13.93
N ASP A 76 -10.00 25.76 13.23
CA ASP A 76 -11.35 25.81 13.78
C ASP A 76 -11.87 24.39 14.09
N ALA A 77 -11.51 23.40 13.29
CA ALA A 77 -11.90 22.00 13.47
C ALA A 77 -10.68 21.10 13.72
N PRO A 78 -10.03 21.18 14.89
CA PRO A 78 -8.78 20.47 15.15
C PRO A 78 -8.96 18.96 15.08
N VAL A 79 -7.91 18.26 14.63
CA VAL A 79 -7.89 16.80 14.56
C VAL A 79 -7.84 16.23 15.97
N GLN A 80 -8.83 15.39 16.31
CA GLN A 80 -8.93 14.68 17.59
C GLN A 80 -8.31 13.27 17.49
N SER A 81 -7.02 13.25 17.20
CA SER A 81 -6.16 12.06 17.17
C SER A 81 -4.73 12.46 17.52
N PHE A 82 -3.95 11.54 18.09
CA PHE A 82 -2.52 11.75 18.31
C PHE A 82 -1.65 11.37 17.09
N HIS A 83 -2.27 11.01 15.97
CA HIS A 83 -1.61 10.90 14.68
C HIS A 83 -2.51 11.35 13.52
N TRP A 84 -1.90 11.76 12.41
CA TRP A 84 -2.62 12.13 11.19
C TRP A 84 -1.76 11.91 9.95
N VAL A 85 -2.32 11.32 8.88
CA VAL A 85 -1.63 11.20 7.59
C VAL A 85 -2.14 12.26 6.62
N HIS A 86 -1.24 13.13 6.16
CA HIS A 86 -1.54 14.19 5.20
C HIS A 86 -0.95 13.88 3.82
N PHE A 87 -1.72 14.12 2.77
CA PHE A 87 -1.30 13.99 1.37
C PHE A 87 -1.24 15.38 0.74
N PRO A 88 -0.08 16.06 0.76
CA PRO A 88 0.05 17.35 0.11
C PRO A 88 -0.09 17.21 -1.43
N PRO A 89 -0.47 18.27 -2.15
CA PRO A 89 -0.44 18.29 -3.61
C PRO A 89 0.95 17.89 -4.14
N HIS A 90 0.96 17.03 -5.17
CA HIS A 90 2.09 16.23 -5.70
C HIS A 90 3.30 16.99 -6.31
N ALA A 91 3.47 18.28 -6.06
CA ALA A 91 4.72 18.93 -6.42
C ALA A 91 5.79 18.47 -5.42
N ALA A 92 6.96 18.01 -5.90
CA ALA A 92 8.12 17.71 -5.06
C ALA A 92 8.52 18.99 -4.31
N ALA A 93 7.90 19.18 -3.15
CA ALA A 93 7.86 20.45 -2.45
C ALA A 93 8.68 20.31 -1.18
N GLN A 94 9.56 21.28 -0.97
CA GLN A 94 9.90 21.66 0.39
C GLN A 94 8.61 22.15 1.04
N LEU A 95 8.25 21.56 2.17
CA LEU A 95 7.01 21.84 2.89
C LEU A 95 7.41 22.30 4.30
N THR A 96 6.92 23.47 4.68
CA THR A 96 6.94 23.90 6.07
C THR A 96 5.58 23.59 6.68
N TYR A 97 5.56 22.76 7.70
CA TYR A 97 4.37 22.51 8.50
C TYR A 97 4.45 23.28 9.81
N THR A 98 3.34 23.91 10.18
CA THR A 98 3.16 24.50 11.52
C THR A 98 2.00 23.78 12.19
N VAL A 99 2.28 23.09 13.29
CA VAL A 99 1.27 22.36 14.06
C VAL A 99 0.96 23.13 15.33
N HIS A 100 -0.32 23.34 15.60
CA HIS A 100 -0.82 24.07 16.75
C HIS A 100 -1.59 23.14 17.68
N ALA A 101 -1.22 23.10 18.96
CA ALA A 101 -2.02 22.47 20.00
C ALA A 101 -3.16 23.42 20.38
N ARG A 102 -4.39 23.02 20.07
CA ARG A 102 -5.61 23.82 20.25
C ARG A 102 -6.32 23.42 21.54
N TYR A 103 -6.81 24.41 22.28
CA TYR A 103 -7.46 24.24 23.57
C TYR A 103 -8.80 24.98 23.62
N PHE A 104 -9.77 24.43 24.35
CA PHE A 104 -11.02 25.11 24.62
C PHE A 104 -10.81 26.27 25.59
N VAL A 105 -11.30 27.45 25.19
CA VAL A 105 -11.51 28.61 26.07
C VAL A 105 -12.95 28.62 26.56
N SER A 106 -13.87 28.26 25.68
CA SER A 106 -15.30 28.04 25.94
C SER A 106 -15.78 26.90 25.07
N THR A 107 -16.78 26.15 25.56
CA THR A 107 -17.41 25.04 24.83
C THR A 107 -18.82 25.39 24.35
N ASN A 108 -19.36 26.55 24.78
CA ASN A 108 -20.64 27.07 24.32
C ASN A 108 -20.70 28.62 24.43
N PRO A 109 -20.54 29.37 23.32
CA PRO A 109 -20.11 28.88 22.00
C PRO A 109 -18.69 28.32 22.07
N VAL A 110 -18.33 27.46 21.10
CA VAL A 110 -16.97 26.90 21.05
C VAL A 110 -15.99 28.01 20.69
N GLN A 111 -15.01 28.22 21.56
CA GLN A 111 -13.89 29.14 21.35
C GLN A 111 -12.58 28.40 21.61
N LEU A 112 -11.64 28.55 20.68
CA LEU A 112 -10.38 27.82 20.70
C LEU A 112 -9.18 28.77 20.72
N GLU A 113 -8.19 28.45 21.55
CA GLU A 113 -6.89 29.14 21.58
C GLU A 113 -5.75 28.19 21.23
N THR A 114 -4.62 28.76 20.78
CA THR A 114 -3.38 28.01 20.57
C THR A 114 -2.50 28.20 21.79
N ARG A 115 -2.15 27.12 22.49
CA ARG A 115 -1.24 27.17 23.66
C ARG A 115 0.20 26.78 23.34
N ALA A 116 0.42 26.04 22.27
CA ALA A 116 1.75 25.65 21.81
C ALA A 116 1.78 25.48 20.29
N THR A 117 2.96 25.64 19.70
CA THR A 117 3.18 25.46 18.26
C THR A 117 4.53 24.77 18.02
N ARG A 118 4.59 23.95 16.97
CA ARG A 118 5.83 23.33 16.48
C ARG A 118 5.91 23.49 14.97
N THR A 119 7.07 23.87 14.48
CA THR A 119 7.32 24.01 13.04
C THR A 119 8.26 22.90 12.58
N VAL A 120 7.94 22.26 11.46
CA VAL A 120 8.72 21.18 10.89
C VAL A 120 8.90 21.42 9.40
N ASN A 121 10.15 21.40 8.94
CA ASN A 121 10.48 21.48 7.52
C ASN A 121 10.77 20.09 6.99
N ILE A 122 10.13 19.72 5.88
CA ILE A 122 10.39 18.47 5.19
C ILE A 122 10.61 18.71 3.70
N THR A 123 11.30 17.78 3.05
CA THR A 123 11.38 17.72 1.59
C THR A 123 10.74 16.41 1.16
N LEU A 124 9.47 16.46 0.75
CA LEU A 124 8.74 15.25 0.40
C LEU A 124 9.26 14.69 -0.92
N GLN A 125 9.83 13.49 -0.86
CA GLN A 125 10.40 12.79 -2.00
C GLN A 125 9.79 11.39 -2.12
N GLN A 126 9.94 10.79 -3.30
CA GLN A 126 9.68 9.36 -3.46
C GLN A 126 10.52 8.60 -2.42
N PRO A 127 9.96 7.69 -1.62
CA PRO A 127 10.77 6.92 -0.68
C PRO A 127 11.74 6.03 -1.45
N MET A 128 13.02 6.35 -1.31
CA MET A 128 14.10 5.68 -2.02
C MET A 128 15.38 5.67 -1.20
N SER A 129 16.21 4.67 -1.46
CA SER A 129 17.60 4.59 -1.02
C SER A 129 18.51 4.40 -2.23
N ASP A 130 19.79 4.12 -2.01
CA ASP A 130 20.81 3.93 -3.05
C ASP A 130 20.61 2.67 -3.91
N TRP A 131 19.65 1.80 -3.55
CA TRP A 131 19.44 0.51 -4.22
C TRP A 131 17.97 0.16 -4.48
N ALA A 132 17.03 0.85 -3.84
CA ALA A 132 15.60 0.56 -3.94
C ALA A 132 14.75 1.84 -3.95
N THR A 133 13.68 1.82 -4.72
CA THR A 133 12.62 2.85 -4.70
C THR A 133 11.27 2.17 -4.55
N VAL A 134 10.38 2.69 -3.71
CA VAL A 134 9.02 2.18 -3.55
C VAL A 134 8.00 3.20 -4.04
N GLY A 135 6.98 2.74 -4.76
CA GLY A 135 5.80 3.51 -5.13
C GLY A 135 4.53 2.74 -4.80
N MET A 136 3.51 3.45 -4.31
CA MET A 136 2.21 2.88 -3.99
C MET A 136 1.22 3.21 -5.10
N VAL A 137 0.32 2.28 -5.41
CA VAL A 137 -0.91 2.61 -6.12
C VAL A 137 -1.98 2.91 -5.09
N ARG A 138 -2.77 3.96 -5.32
CA ARG A 138 -3.86 4.32 -4.41
C ARG A 138 -4.97 3.30 -4.49
N GLY A 139 -5.41 2.94 -5.70
CA GLY A 139 -6.32 1.83 -5.92
C GLY A 139 -7.58 1.84 -5.02
N TYR A 140 -8.22 2.99 -4.80
CA TYR A 140 -9.48 3.09 -4.03
C TYR A 140 -10.49 3.99 -4.72
N VAL A 141 -11.37 3.37 -5.51
CA VAL A 141 -12.55 4.05 -6.07
C VAL A 141 -13.63 4.31 -5.01
N SER A 142 -13.65 3.49 -3.95
CA SER A 142 -14.54 3.66 -2.79
C SER A 142 -13.93 4.64 -1.79
N SER A 143 -13.88 5.92 -2.14
CA SER A 143 -13.43 6.97 -1.22
C SER A 143 -14.10 8.30 -1.46
N GLN A 144 -14.35 9.06 -0.38
CA GLN A 144 -14.82 10.44 -0.47
C GLN A 144 -13.97 11.29 -1.42
N ALA A 145 -12.64 11.16 -1.37
CA ALA A 145 -11.73 11.89 -2.26
C ALA A 145 -11.96 11.52 -3.73
N PHE A 146 -12.23 10.25 -4.04
CA PHE A 146 -12.58 9.82 -5.40
C PHE A 146 -13.93 10.39 -5.83
N ILE A 147 -14.94 10.37 -4.97
CA ILE A 147 -16.26 10.96 -5.25
C ILE A 147 -16.15 12.47 -5.49
N ASP A 148 -15.34 13.18 -4.71
CA ASP A 148 -15.13 14.61 -4.88
C ASP A 148 -14.44 14.94 -6.20
N HIS A 149 -13.53 14.08 -6.68
CA HIS A 149 -12.78 14.32 -7.90
C HIS A 149 -13.51 13.85 -9.18
N TYR A 150 -14.24 12.73 -9.10
CA TYR A 150 -14.80 12.04 -10.28
C TYR A 150 -16.32 11.84 -10.23
N GLY A 151 -17.01 12.31 -9.19
CA GLY A 151 -18.48 12.22 -9.08
C GLY A 151 -19.01 10.79 -9.08
N GLY A 152 -18.19 9.80 -8.70
CA GLY A 152 -18.56 8.38 -8.72
C GLY A 152 -18.40 7.68 -10.08
N ASN A 153 -17.85 8.34 -11.10
CA ASN A 153 -17.53 7.65 -12.36
C ASN A 153 -16.39 6.65 -12.17
N THR A 154 -16.70 5.36 -12.04
CA THR A 154 -15.73 4.27 -11.88
C THR A 154 -15.22 3.69 -13.19
N ALA A 155 -15.63 4.20 -14.35
CA ALA A 155 -15.24 3.63 -15.64
C ALA A 155 -13.71 3.72 -15.84
N LEU A 156 -13.08 2.55 -16.00
CA LEU A 156 -11.66 2.41 -16.29
C LEU A 156 -11.40 1.88 -17.71
N ALA A 157 -12.45 1.54 -18.44
CA ALA A 157 -12.40 1.06 -19.82
C ALA A 157 -13.77 1.29 -20.49
N PRO A 158 -13.89 1.08 -21.81
CA PRO A 158 -15.17 1.09 -22.49
C PRO A 158 -16.10 -0.01 -21.97
N ASP A 159 -17.41 0.27 -21.96
CA ASP A 159 -18.41 -0.71 -21.57
C ASP A 159 -18.32 -1.98 -22.41
N LYS A 160 -18.52 -3.13 -21.76
CA LYS A 160 -18.44 -4.46 -22.41
C LYS A 160 -17.12 -4.66 -23.18
N ARG A 161 -16.01 -4.05 -22.73
CA ARG A 161 -14.67 -4.20 -23.29
C ARG A 161 -14.36 -5.62 -23.76
N ALA A 162 -14.65 -6.63 -22.94
CA ALA A 162 -14.40 -8.05 -23.26
C ALA A 162 -15.11 -8.55 -24.54
N GLN A 163 -16.17 -7.89 -24.99
CA GLN A 163 -16.96 -8.21 -26.18
C GLN A 163 -16.57 -7.35 -27.40
N THR A 164 -15.62 -6.42 -27.24
CA THR A 164 -15.15 -5.57 -28.32
C THR A 164 -14.15 -6.32 -29.21
N LYS A 165 -13.96 -5.85 -30.45
CA LYS A 165 -12.99 -6.44 -31.40
C LYS A 165 -11.52 -6.29 -30.98
N SER A 166 -11.22 -5.34 -30.08
CA SER A 166 -9.85 -5.04 -29.64
C SER A 166 -9.84 -4.75 -28.14
N PRO A 167 -10.12 -5.77 -27.30
CA PRO A 167 -10.30 -5.56 -25.87
C PRO A 167 -9.01 -5.08 -25.19
N LEU A 168 -7.83 -5.31 -25.76
CA LEU A 168 -6.56 -4.86 -25.20
C LEU A 168 -6.08 -3.50 -25.72
N LEU A 169 -6.64 -2.98 -26.82
CA LEU A 169 -6.05 -1.87 -27.60
C LEU A 169 -7.03 -0.71 -27.83
N TYR A 170 -7.95 -0.49 -26.90
CA TYR A 170 -8.85 0.66 -26.95
C TYR A 170 -8.11 1.97 -26.65
N ASP A 171 -8.71 3.09 -27.05
CA ASP A 171 -8.20 4.43 -26.72
C ASP A 171 -8.30 4.68 -25.22
N THR A 172 -7.14 4.83 -24.57
CA THR A 172 -7.05 5.06 -23.12
C THR A 172 -7.09 6.55 -22.76
N GLN A 173 -7.02 7.47 -23.74
CA GLN A 173 -6.97 8.90 -23.49
C GLN A 173 -8.09 9.40 -22.56
N PRO A 174 -9.35 8.93 -22.66
CA PRO A 174 -10.42 9.33 -21.73
C PRO A 174 -10.18 8.93 -20.27
N TYR A 175 -9.30 7.96 -20.01
CA TYR A 175 -9.06 7.39 -18.68
C TYR A 175 -7.71 7.83 -18.08
N GLN A 176 -6.81 8.46 -18.86
CA GLN A 176 -5.44 8.78 -18.42
C GLN A 176 -5.37 9.59 -17.13
N ASN A 177 -6.25 10.59 -16.95
CA ASN A 177 -6.28 11.37 -15.71
C ASN A 177 -6.60 10.48 -14.49
N LYS A 178 -7.57 9.58 -14.64
CA LYS A 178 -7.98 8.62 -13.60
C LYS A 178 -6.90 7.57 -13.34
N TYR A 179 -6.24 7.08 -14.39
CA TYR A 179 -5.11 6.16 -14.26
C TYR A 179 -3.93 6.79 -13.52
N ALA A 180 -3.61 8.05 -13.81
CA ALA A 180 -2.57 8.78 -13.09
C ALA A 180 -2.94 9.01 -11.62
N TYR A 181 -4.20 9.35 -11.34
CA TYR A 181 -4.67 9.54 -9.96
C TYR A 181 -4.68 8.23 -9.15
N LEU A 182 -5.26 7.16 -9.68
CA LEU A 182 -5.43 5.89 -8.97
C LEU A 182 -4.13 5.05 -8.95
N GLY A 183 -3.42 5.00 -10.07
CA GLY A 183 -2.14 4.30 -10.19
C GLY A 183 -0.99 5.03 -9.50
N ALA A 184 -1.12 6.34 -9.28
CA ALA A 184 -0.21 7.18 -8.52
C ALA A 184 1.27 6.91 -8.85
N THR A 185 2.14 6.84 -7.84
CA THR A 185 3.58 6.67 -8.03
C THR A 185 3.93 5.25 -8.47
N GLY A 186 3.17 4.23 -8.05
CA GLY A 186 3.38 2.84 -8.46
C GLY A 186 3.25 2.66 -9.97
N ARG A 187 2.18 3.20 -10.59
CA ARG A 187 2.05 3.22 -12.06
C ARG A 187 3.16 4.03 -12.70
N ARG A 188 3.50 5.19 -12.13
CA ARG A 188 4.58 6.03 -12.66
C ARG A 188 5.89 5.25 -12.75
N LEU A 189 6.29 4.50 -11.72
CA LEU A 189 7.50 3.68 -11.74
C LEU A 189 7.50 2.63 -12.86
N ILE A 190 6.36 1.98 -13.12
CA ILE A 190 6.22 1.03 -14.25
C ILE A 190 6.44 1.75 -15.58
N ILE A 191 5.74 2.86 -15.79
CA ILE A 191 5.82 3.63 -17.04
C ILE A 191 7.22 4.23 -17.23
N ASP A 192 7.87 4.70 -16.18
CA ASP A 192 9.21 5.27 -16.22
C ASP A 192 10.26 4.21 -16.62
N LEU A 193 10.17 2.98 -16.10
CA LEU A 193 11.06 1.89 -16.50
C LEU A 193 10.88 1.51 -17.98
N LEU A 194 9.62 1.42 -18.44
CA LEU A 194 9.32 1.15 -19.85
C LEU A 194 9.82 2.29 -20.76
N ASN A 195 9.64 3.55 -20.33
CA ASN A 195 10.14 4.73 -21.03
C ASN A 195 11.68 4.78 -21.05
N GLN A 196 12.35 4.35 -19.99
CA GLN A 196 13.81 4.21 -19.96
C GLN A 196 14.28 3.22 -21.05
N CYS A 197 13.62 2.06 -21.18
CA CYS A 197 13.93 1.11 -22.24
C CYS A 197 13.63 1.67 -23.64
N ARG A 198 12.57 2.49 -23.77
CA ARG A 198 12.19 3.14 -25.02
C ARG A 198 13.23 4.18 -25.45
N ALA A 199 13.71 5.00 -24.52
CA ALA A 199 14.60 6.14 -24.79
C ALA A 199 16.01 5.75 -25.26
N SER A 200 16.45 4.51 -25.05
CA SER A 200 17.78 4.05 -25.45
C SER A 200 17.72 2.80 -26.32
N ASN A 201 18.49 2.78 -27.41
CA ASN A 201 18.66 1.59 -28.24
C ASN A 201 19.50 0.48 -27.59
N GLY A 202 20.06 0.76 -26.40
CA GLY A 202 20.92 -0.16 -25.66
C GLY A 202 20.20 -0.99 -24.60
N TYR A 203 18.87 -1.05 -24.58
CA TYR A 203 18.13 -1.83 -23.59
C TYR A 203 17.17 -2.85 -24.21
N GLY A 204 16.88 -3.91 -23.46
CA GLY A 204 15.78 -4.86 -23.65
C GLY A 204 15.10 -5.16 -22.32
N ILE A 205 14.03 -5.95 -22.35
CA ILE A 205 13.28 -6.33 -21.14
C ILE A 205 12.95 -7.81 -21.09
N ASP A 206 12.95 -8.33 -19.86
CA ASP A 206 12.28 -9.57 -19.50
C ASP A 206 11.08 -9.27 -18.61
N VAL A 207 9.93 -9.87 -18.87
CA VAL A 207 8.68 -9.63 -18.16
C VAL A 207 8.17 -10.93 -17.54
N LEU A 208 7.88 -10.91 -16.24
CA LEU A 208 7.09 -11.93 -15.55
C LEU A 208 5.73 -11.32 -15.23
N ALA A 209 4.65 -11.85 -15.79
CA ALA A 209 3.32 -11.24 -15.69
C ALA A 209 2.22 -12.23 -15.30
N TYR A 210 1.63 -11.96 -14.14
CA TYR A 210 0.35 -12.51 -13.69
C TYR A 210 -0.73 -11.44 -13.79
N ASP A 211 -1.93 -11.81 -14.26
CA ASP A 211 -3.09 -10.91 -14.44
C ASP A 211 -2.69 -9.65 -15.24
N LEU A 212 -2.71 -9.77 -16.57
CA LEU A 212 -2.19 -8.78 -17.51
C LEU A 212 -3.29 -8.33 -18.46
N ASP A 213 -3.77 -7.11 -18.25
CA ASP A 213 -4.76 -6.51 -19.13
C ASP A 213 -4.65 -4.97 -19.28
N GLU A 214 -3.60 -4.34 -18.72
CA GLU A 214 -3.42 -2.89 -18.78
C GLU A 214 -2.93 -2.44 -20.18
N PRO A 215 -3.70 -1.63 -20.92
CA PRO A 215 -3.42 -1.35 -22.33
C PRO A 215 -2.15 -0.54 -22.61
N ASP A 216 -1.76 0.40 -21.75
CA ASP A 216 -0.54 1.20 -21.95
C ASP A 216 0.72 0.34 -21.75
N ILE A 217 0.72 -0.54 -20.76
CA ILE A 217 1.81 -1.49 -20.49
C ILE A 217 1.91 -2.48 -21.66
N ILE A 218 0.79 -3.08 -22.09
CA ILE A 218 0.77 -4.00 -23.23
C ILE A 218 1.28 -3.29 -24.50
N ARG A 219 0.80 -2.08 -24.79
CA ARG A 219 1.29 -1.29 -25.93
C ARG A 219 2.77 -0.99 -25.82
N ALA A 220 3.27 -0.63 -24.65
CA ALA A 220 4.69 -0.33 -24.45
C ALA A 220 5.57 -1.56 -24.68
N VAL A 221 5.21 -2.72 -24.12
CA VAL A 221 5.96 -3.99 -24.31
C VAL A 221 5.97 -4.40 -25.79
N ALA A 222 4.81 -4.36 -26.46
CA ALA A 222 4.72 -4.67 -27.89
C ALA A 222 5.50 -3.67 -28.76
N TRP A 223 5.42 -2.38 -28.44
CA TRP A 223 6.17 -1.34 -29.15
C TRP A 223 7.68 -1.58 -29.04
N LEU A 224 8.19 -1.97 -27.86
CA LEU A 224 9.62 -2.27 -27.69
C LEU A 224 10.05 -3.39 -28.64
N ALA A 225 9.30 -4.50 -28.70
CA ALA A 225 9.59 -5.61 -29.60
C ALA A 225 9.57 -5.20 -31.08
N GLN A 226 8.52 -4.46 -31.49
CA GLN A 226 8.38 -3.94 -32.87
C GLN A 226 9.51 -2.99 -33.28
N ASN A 227 10.14 -2.33 -32.30
CA ASN A 227 11.23 -1.39 -32.52
C ASN A 227 12.61 -2.02 -32.24
N GLY A 228 12.72 -3.34 -32.40
CA GLY A 228 13.99 -4.07 -32.39
C GLY A 228 14.61 -4.25 -31.01
N ARG A 229 13.86 -4.02 -29.93
CA ARG A 229 14.32 -4.33 -28.56
C ARG A 229 14.18 -5.82 -28.30
N LYS A 230 15.12 -6.41 -27.56
CA LYS A 230 14.96 -7.79 -27.08
C LYS A 230 13.90 -7.80 -25.98
N VAL A 231 12.78 -8.46 -26.24
CA VAL A 231 11.65 -8.58 -25.30
C VAL A 231 11.35 -10.05 -25.09
N ARG A 232 11.45 -10.50 -23.84
CA ARG A 232 11.02 -11.85 -23.43
C ARG A 232 9.93 -11.77 -22.38
N VAL A 233 8.89 -12.58 -22.50
CA VAL A 233 7.74 -12.57 -21.58
C VAL A 233 7.47 -13.99 -21.09
N ILE A 234 7.36 -14.16 -19.78
CA ILE A 234 6.74 -15.34 -19.17
C ILE A 234 5.42 -14.90 -18.56
N GLN A 235 4.34 -15.58 -18.94
CA GLN A 235 2.99 -15.25 -18.49
C GLN A 235 2.28 -16.47 -17.91
N ASP A 236 1.39 -16.23 -16.95
CA ASP A 236 0.53 -17.26 -16.39
C ASP A 236 -0.40 -17.89 -17.46
N ASN A 237 -0.67 -19.18 -17.30
CA ASN A 237 -1.61 -19.92 -18.14
C ASN A 237 -2.47 -20.90 -17.34
N TYR A 238 -2.74 -20.62 -16.08
CA TYR A 238 -3.61 -21.47 -15.29
C TYR A 238 -5.01 -21.52 -15.89
N VAL A 239 -5.60 -22.71 -15.87
CA VAL A 239 -7.01 -22.95 -16.22
C VAL A 239 -7.64 -23.74 -15.09
N GLY A 240 -8.68 -23.17 -14.48
CA GLY A 240 -9.41 -23.78 -13.38
C GLY A 240 -10.09 -25.09 -13.78
N THR A 241 -10.32 -25.96 -12.80
CA THR A 241 -11.03 -27.23 -13.00
C THR A 241 -12.53 -27.01 -12.84
N GLY A 242 -13.35 -27.39 -13.84
CA GLY A 242 -14.80 -27.23 -13.77
C GLY A 242 -15.49 -27.20 -15.13
N ALA A 243 -16.83 -27.18 -15.13
CA ALA A 243 -17.64 -27.16 -16.36
C ALA A 243 -17.53 -25.84 -17.15
N ASN A 244 -17.25 -24.73 -16.45
CA ASN A 244 -16.99 -23.42 -17.03
C ASN A 244 -15.62 -22.94 -16.53
N PRO A 245 -14.52 -23.48 -17.07
CA PRO A 245 -13.20 -23.17 -16.58
C PRO A 245 -12.89 -21.69 -16.81
N THR A 246 -12.38 -21.03 -15.78
CA THR A 246 -11.86 -19.66 -15.82
C THR A 246 -10.35 -19.69 -15.58
N GLY A 247 -9.66 -18.60 -15.92
CA GLY A 247 -8.23 -18.47 -15.68
C GLY A 247 -7.49 -17.92 -16.90
N HIS A 248 -6.22 -17.57 -16.68
CA HIS A 248 -5.39 -16.86 -17.64
C HIS A 248 -5.03 -17.71 -18.86
N GLY A 249 -5.12 -19.03 -18.77
CA GLY A 249 -4.85 -19.94 -19.89
C GLY A 249 -6.04 -20.19 -20.82
N THR A 250 -7.23 -19.65 -20.52
CA THR A 250 -8.41 -19.84 -21.38
C THR A 250 -8.30 -19.08 -22.70
N ASP A 251 -8.97 -19.54 -23.76
CA ASP A 251 -8.88 -18.92 -25.10
C ASP A 251 -9.32 -17.45 -25.11
N ASN A 252 -10.30 -17.10 -24.26
CA ASN A 252 -10.84 -15.75 -24.17
C ASN A 252 -10.13 -14.86 -23.12
N ALA A 253 -9.15 -15.39 -22.39
CA ALA A 253 -8.42 -14.61 -21.39
C ALA A 253 -7.68 -13.43 -22.04
N PHE A 254 -7.59 -12.30 -21.32
CA PHE A 254 -6.81 -11.15 -21.77
C PHE A 254 -5.33 -11.50 -21.89
N GLU A 255 -4.84 -12.36 -21.02
CA GLU A 255 -3.50 -12.94 -21.01
C GLU A 255 -3.21 -13.72 -22.31
N THR A 256 -4.11 -14.61 -22.72
CA THR A 256 -3.94 -15.35 -23.98
C THR A 256 -3.87 -14.40 -25.17
N GLN A 257 -4.74 -13.39 -25.20
CA GLN A 257 -4.74 -12.37 -26.25
C GLN A 257 -3.47 -11.50 -26.24
N ALA A 258 -2.97 -11.12 -25.05
CA ALA A 258 -1.75 -10.33 -24.88
C ALA A 258 -0.52 -11.12 -25.35
N THR A 259 -0.45 -12.42 -25.02
CA THR A 259 0.59 -13.33 -25.51
C THR A 259 0.64 -13.35 -27.05
N GLU A 260 -0.51 -13.53 -27.71
CA GLU A 260 -0.54 -13.56 -29.17
C GLU A 260 -0.17 -12.20 -29.78
N TYR A 261 -0.59 -11.10 -29.14
CA TYR A 261 -0.18 -9.76 -29.56
C TYR A 261 1.33 -9.52 -29.43
N PHE A 262 1.95 -9.97 -28.33
CA PHE A 262 3.40 -9.87 -28.14
C PHE A 262 4.19 -10.70 -29.15
N LYS A 263 3.74 -11.93 -29.44
CA LYS A 263 4.35 -12.76 -30.49
C LYS A 263 4.27 -12.09 -31.87
N GLN A 264 3.10 -11.53 -32.21
CA GLN A 264 2.93 -10.77 -33.46
C GLN A 264 3.80 -9.51 -33.51
N ALA A 265 4.09 -8.91 -32.36
CA ALA A 265 5.00 -7.77 -32.21
C ALA A 265 6.49 -8.17 -32.27
N GLY A 266 6.83 -9.46 -32.30
CA GLY A 266 8.20 -9.97 -32.37
C GLY A 266 8.87 -10.24 -31.02
N ALA A 267 8.10 -10.29 -29.93
CA ALA A 267 8.62 -10.71 -28.63
C ALA A 267 8.70 -12.24 -28.53
N ASP A 268 9.67 -12.75 -27.77
CA ASP A 268 9.67 -14.15 -27.37
C ASP A 268 8.75 -14.33 -26.16
N VAL A 269 7.76 -15.22 -26.26
CA VAL A 269 6.79 -15.45 -25.18
C VAL A 269 6.78 -16.92 -24.80
N ARG A 270 6.82 -17.20 -23.50
CA ARG A 270 6.61 -18.51 -22.89
C ARG A 270 5.52 -18.44 -21.85
N ARG A 271 4.86 -19.56 -21.58
CA ARG A 271 3.81 -19.62 -20.56
C ARG A 271 4.01 -20.78 -19.58
N THR A 272 3.70 -20.54 -18.33
CA THR A 272 3.61 -21.57 -17.29
C THR A 272 2.75 -21.07 -16.14
N HIS A 273 2.18 -21.98 -15.37
CA HIS A 273 1.51 -21.66 -14.11
C HIS A 273 2.14 -22.39 -12.91
N PHE A 274 3.35 -22.96 -13.08
CA PHE A 274 3.92 -23.86 -12.08
C PHE A 274 2.91 -24.95 -11.67
N ALA A 275 2.65 -25.13 -10.37
CA ALA A 275 1.62 -26.03 -9.89
C ALA A 275 0.24 -25.36 -9.79
N ARG A 276 0.20 -24.03 -9.64
CA ARG A 276 -1.04 -23.25 -9.54
C ARG A 276 -0.96 -21.95 -10.32
N PHE A 277 -0.07 -21.01 -9.98
CA PHE A 277 0.10 -19.76 -10.73
C PHE A 277 1.57 -19.39 -10.95
N GLN A 278 1.93 -18.83 -12.11
CA GLN A 278 3.10 -17.96 -12.24
C GLN A 278 2.67 -16.60 -11.73
N HIS A 279 2.97 -16.31 -10.47
CA HIS A 279 2.40 -15.20 -9.73
C HIS A 279 3.39 -14.05 -9.50
N HIS A 280 4.51 -13.99 -10.24
CA HIS A 280 5.38 -12.82 -10.19
C HIS A 280 4.81 -11.67 -11.01
N LYS A 281 5.17 -10.44 -10.64
CA LYS A 281 4.85 -9.20 -11.36
C LYS A 281 6.12 -8.38 -11.48
N ALA A 282 6.94 -8.72 -12.47
CA ALA A 282 8.28 -8.16 -12.58
C ALA A 282 8.63 -7.74 -14.00
N ILE A 283 9.39 -6.65 -14.12
CA ILE A 283 10.00 -6.20 -15.38
C ILE A 283 11.49 -5.97 -15.11
N LEU A 284 12.33 -6.80 -15.72
CA LEU A 284 13.77 -6.69 -15.64
C LEU A 284 14.29 -5.95 -16.87
N LEU A 285 14.98 -4.84 -16.66
CA LEU A 285 15.71 -4.10 -17.69
C LEU A 285 17.10 -4.72 -17.88
N ARG A 286 17.45 -5.01 -19.13
CA ARG A 286 18.78 -5.50 -19.53
C ARG A 286 19.46 -4.56 -20.49
N ASP A 287 20.77 -4.37 -20.33
CA ASP A 287 21.58 -3.65 -21.31
C ASP A 287 21.75 -4.44 -22.63
N ALA A 288 22.42 -3.82 -23.61
CA ALA A 288 22.67 -4.40 -24.92
C ALA A 288 23.54 -5.67 -24.88
N ALA A 289 24.37 -5.81 -23.84
CA ALA A 289 25.16 -7.02 -23.60
C ALA A 289 24.34 -8.11 -22.89
N GLY A 290 23.10 -7.82 -22.48
CA GLY A 290 22.21 -8.72 -21.77
C GLY A 290 22.39 -8.71 -20.25
N ASN A 291 23.20 -7.80 -19.70
CA ASN A 291 23.40 -7.71 -18.26
C ASN A 291 22.16 -7.10 -17.61
N PRO A 292 21.70 -7.63 -16.46
CA PRO A 292 20.61 -7.03 -15.71
C PRO A 292 21.03 -5.70 -15.08
N VAL A 293 20.23 -4.67 -15.30
CA VAL A 293 20.50 -3.29 -14.84
C VAL A 293 19.62 -2.94 -13.65
N ARG A 294 18.33 -3.25 -13.76
CA ARG A 294 17.30 -2.85 -12.80
C ARG A 294 16.11 -3.77 -12.93
N VAL A 295 15.44 -4.07 -11.83
CA VAL A 295 14.21 -4.86 -11.84
C VAL A 295 13.11 -4.13 -11.10
N LEU A 296 11.94 -4.07 -11.71
CA LEU A 296 10.70 -3.74 -11.04
C LEU A 296 10.06 -5.03 -10.55
N ALA A 297 9.58 -5.06 -9.31
CA ALA A 297 8.81 -6.15 -8.72
C ALA A 297 7.80 -5.60 -7.69
N GLY A 298 6.94 -6.45 -7.13
CA GLY A 298 6.02 -6.02 -6.07
C GLY A 298 4.71 -6.80 -6.06
N SER A 299 3.68 -6.19 -5.47
CA SER A 299 2.37 -6.83 -5.31
C SER A 299 1.41 -6.54 -6.47
N ALA A 300 1.69 -5.49 -7.27
CA ALA A 300 0.80 -4.96 -8.30
C ALA A 300 0.77 -5.84 -9.56
N ASN A 301 -0.42 -6.34 -9.90
CA ASN A 301 -0.70 -6.92 -11.23
C ASN A 301 -0.59 -5.82 -12.29
N PHE A 302 -0.17 -6.18 -13.50
CA PHE A 302 -0.17 -5.28 -14.66
C PHE A 302 -1.57 -5.26 -15.30
N SER A 303 -2.60 -5.08 -14.47
CA SER A 303 -4.00 -5.06 -14.84
C SER A 303 -4.67 -3.76 -14.43
N LEU A 304 -5.77 -3.41 -15.09
CA LEU A 304 -6.62 -2.27 -14.72
C LEU A 304 -7.06 -2.40 -13.27
N ARG A 305 -7.44 -3.61 -12.84
CA ARG A 305 -7.87 -3.85 -11.46
C ARG A 305 -6.70 -3.69 -10.49
N GLY A 306 -5.55 -4.30 -10.80
CA GLY A 306 -4.35 -4.25 -9.96
C GLY A 306 -3.79 -2.84 -9.77
N LEU A 307 -3.87 -1.99 -10.79
CA LEU A 307 -3.30 -0.62 -10.73
C LEU A 307 -4.31 0.45 -10.33
N TYR A 308 -5.62 0.24 -10.55
CA TYR A 308 -6.61 1.31 -10.40
C TYR A 308 -7.74 1.00 -9.41
N VAL A 309 -7.96 -0.26 -9.03
CA VAL A 309 -9.06 -0.66 -8.12
C VAL A 309 -8.56 -1.25 -6.81
N GLN A 310 -7.36 -1.83 -6.81
CA GLN A 310 -6.76 -2.47 -5.66
C GLN A 310 -5.52 -1.70 -5.23
N ALA A 311 -5.35 -1.49 -3.93
CA ALA A 311 -4.10 -0.97 -3.43
C ALA A 311 -2.99 -2.02 -3.50
N ASN A 312 -1.83 -1.59 -3.95
CA ASN A 312 -0.65 -2.38 -4.25
C ASN A 312 0.62 -1.54 -4.15
N SER A 313 1.76 -2.22 -4.14
CA SER A 313 3.08 -1.60 -4.14
C SER A 313 3.90 -2.07 -5.33
N VAL A 314 4.75 -1.16 -5.81
CA VAL A 314 5.74 -1.36 -6.86
C VAL A 314 7.10 -0.96 -6.30
N LEU A 315 8.06 -1.86 -6.41
CA LEU A 315 9.44 -1.68 -6.00
C LEU A 315 10.33 -1.69 -7.23
N VAL A 316 11.26 -0.76 -7.30
CA VAL A 316 12.31 -0.74 -8.32
C VAL A 316 13.64 -0.93 -7.62
N PHE A 317 14.32 -2.02 -7.96
CA PHE A 317 15.60 -2.40 -7.39
C PHE A 317 16.73 -2.30 -8.42
N GLU A 318 17.90 -1.92 -7.93
CA GLU A 318 19.16 -1.89 -8.68
C GLU A 318 20.12 -2.94 -8.12
N GLN A 319 21.24 -3.19 -8.82
CA GLN A 319 22.32 -4.04 -8.33
C GLN A 319 21.90 -5.53 -8.11
N GLU A 320 22.24 -6.14 -6.98
CA GLU A 320 22.08 -7.58 -6.69
C GLU A 320 20.66 -8.12 -6.91
N PRO A 321 19.57 -7.45 -6.48
CA PRO A 321 18.22 -7.85 -6.83
C PRO A 321 17.98 -8.05 -8.32
N ALA A 322 18.53 -7.19 -9.18
CA ALA A 322 18.37 -7.33 -10.63
C ALA A 322 19.07 -8.59 -11.15
N GLN A 323 20.23 -8.94 -10.58
CA GLN A 323 20.89 -10.21 -10.87
C GLN A 323 20.06 -11.42 -10.38
N LEU A 324 19.46 -11.37 -9.19
CA LEU A 324 18.64 -12.47 -8.67
C LEU A 324 17.41 -12.72 -9.57
N TYR A 325 16.69 -11.67 -9.95
CA TYR A 325 15.54 -11.82 -10.87
C TYR A 325 15.97 -12.28 -12.26
N ALA A 326 17.17 -11.92 -12.72
CA ALA A 326 17.72 -12.46 -13.96
C ALA A 326 17.95 -13.97 -13.87
N GLN A 327 18.50 -14.47 -12.76
CA GLN A 327 18.71 -15.90 -12.53
C GLN A 327 17.38 -16.66 -12.50
N VAL A 328 16.39 -16.14 -11.76
CA VAL A 328 15.03 -16.70 -11.72
C VAL A 328 14.43 -16.75 -13.12
N PHE A 329 14.51 -15.65 -13.88
CA PHE A 329 13.98 -15.59 -15.24
C PHE A 329 14.65 -16.61 -16.16
N GLU A 330 15.98 -16.67 -16.20
CA GLU A 330 16.69 -17.63 -17.08
C GLU A 330 16.39 -19.09 -16.69
N HIS A 331 16.30 -19.38 -15.39
CA HIS A 331 16.00 -20.71 -14.90
C HIS A 331 14.58 -21.13 -15.30
N MET A 332 13.58 -20.29 -15.01
CA MET A 332 12.21 -20.50 -15.46
C MET A 332 12.13 -20.65 -16.98
N TRP A 333 12.77 -19.73 -17.72
CA TRP A 333 12.82 -19.76 -19.17
C TRP A 333 13.31 -21.12 -19.65
N SER A 334 14.48 -21.57 -19.20
CA SER A 334 15.07 -22.86 -19.57
C SER A 334 14.13 -24.04 -19.27
N LEU A 335 13.57 -24.11 -18.05
CA LEU A 335 12.68 -25.19 -17.64
C LEU A 335 11.42 -25.27 -18.51
N ILE A 336 10.82 -24.12 -18.87
CA ILE A 336 9.65 -24.09 -19.75
C ILE A 336 10.01 -24.61 -21.14
N GLY A 337 11.20 -24.25 -21.66
CA GLY A 337 11.68 -24.76 -22.93
C GLY A 337 11.93 -26.27 -22.92
N GLN A 338 12.33 -26.82 -21.78
CA GLN A 338 12.58 -28.26 -21.61
C GLN A 338 11.28 -29.06 -21.45
N TYR A 339 10.31 -28.55 -20.68
CA TYR A 339 9.14 -29.32 -20.28
C TYR A 339 7.85 -28.97 -21.03
N GLY A 340 7.84 -27.86 -21.77
CA GLY A 340 6.68 -27.36 -22.49
C GLY A 340 5.76 -26.49 -21.65
N GLU A 341 4.81 -25.84 -22.32
CA GLU A 341 3.91 -24.84 -21.73
C GLU A 341 2.55 -25.41 -21.30
N ASP A 342 2.25 -26.67 -21.62
CA ASP A 342 0.99 -27.30 -21.23
C ASP A 342 0.90 -27.53 -19.70
N ALA A 343 -0.25 -28.04 -19.24
CA ALA A 343 -0.45 -28.28 -17.81
C ALA A 343 0.50 -29.34 -17.22
N ALA A 344 0.92 -30.33 -18.00
CA ALA A 344 1.89 -31.33 -17.54
C ALA A 344 3.30 -30.74 -17.49
N GLY A 345 3.66 -29.91 -18.47
CA GLY A 345 4.89 -29.13 -18.52
C GLY A 345 5.01 -28.19 -17.34
N SER A 346 3.98 -27.39 -17.06
CA SER A 346 3.94 -26.46 -15.92
C SER A 346 4.17 -27.17 -14.58
N ARG A 347 3.56 -28.35 -14.38
CA ARG A 347 3.81 -29.17 -13.17
C ARG A 347 5.26 -29.66 -13.07
N LYS A 348 5.90 -30.00 -14.20
CA LYS A 348 7.32 -30.38 -14.24
C LYS A 348 8.22 -29.19 -13.98
N VAL A 349 7.90 -28.00 -14.51
CA VAL A 349 8.58 -26.74 -14.19
C VAL A 349 8.54 -26.49 -12.68
N ALA A 350 7.37 -26.66 -12.04
CA ALA A 350 7.24 -26.53 -10.58
C ALA A 350 8.08 -27.54 -9.79
N ALA A 351 8.03 -28.82 -10.18
CA ALA A 351 8.81 -29.85 -9.52
C ALA A 351 10.33 -29.59 -9.64
N ALA A 352 10.79 -29.16 -10.81
CA ALA A 352 12.20 -28.84 -11.04
C ALA A 352 12.64 -27.56 -10.29
N PHE A 353 11.84 -26.50 -10.33
CA PHE A 353 12.16 -25.24 -9.64
C PHE A 353 12.24 -25.44 -8.11
N ARG A 354 11.32 -26.22 -7.51
CA ARG A 354 11.36 -26.55 -6.07
C ARG A 354 12.64 -27.24 -5.60
N ALA A 355 13.38 -27.86 -6.52
CA ALA A 355 14.64 -28.55 -6.22
C ALA A 355 15.85 -27.61 -6.32
N ASP A 356 15.69 -26.40 -6.84
CA ASP A 356 16.78 -25.45 -7.04
C ASP A 356 17.13 -24.66 -5.77
N ALA A 357 18.37 -24.21 -5.67
CA ALA A 357 18.85 -23.41 -4.54
C ALA A 357 18.14 -22.04 -4.41
N LEU A 358 17.67 -21.48 -5.54
CA LEU A 358 16.85 -20.26 -5.56
C LEU A 358 15.53 -20.44 -4.80
N ALA A 359 14.97 -21.65 -4.82
CA ALA A 359 13.77 -22.01 -4.09
C ALA A 359 14.05 -22.53 -2.68
N ALA A 360 15.22 -23.10 -2.41
CA ALA A 360 15.48 -23.67 -1.09
C ALA A 360 15.76 -22.61 0.00
N ASN A 361 16.31 -21.45 -0.37
CA ASN A 361 16.88 -20.51 0.59
C ASN A 361 16.49 -19.05 0.33
N TRP A 362 16.51 -18.26 1.40
CA TRP A 362 16.59 -16.80 1.31
C TRP A 362 17.89 -16.36 0.61
N GLN A 363 17.76 -15.60 -0.46
CA GLN A 363 18.86 -14.97 -1.19
C GLN A 363 19.14 -13.59 -0.59
N ALA A 364 20.27 -13.45 0.10
CA ALA A 364 20.62 -12.20 0.79
C ALA A 364 21.24 -11.17 -0.16
N VAL A 365 20.84 -9.91 0.01
CA VAL A 365 21.52 -8.73 -0.57
C VAL A 365 22.37 -8.11 0.53
N PRO A 366 23.72 -8.24 0.47
CA PRO A 366 24.59 -7.92 1.60
C PRO A 366 24.71 -6.41 1.89
N LYS A 367 24.88 -6.06 3.17
CA LYS A 367 25.32 -4.72 3.65
C LYS A 367 25.95 -4.82 5.04
N GLY A 368 27.27 -4.97 5.09
CA GLY A 368 27.93 -5.21 6.38
C GLY A 368 27.41 -6.50 7.03
N SER A 369 27.12 -6.47 8.34
CA SER A 369 26.66 -7.63 9.12
C SER A 369 25.18 -7.98 8.93
N THR A 370 24.33 -7.01 8.56
CA THR A 370 22.88 -7.22 8.38
C THR A 370 22.51 -6.95 6.92
N PRO A 371 21.89 -7.89 6.19
CA PRO A 371 21.57 -7.69 4.79
C PRO A 371 20.61 -6.51 4.58
N ARG A 372 20.69 -5.85 3.42
CA ARG A 372 19.72 -4.81 3.00
C ARG A 372 18.34 -5.42 2.82
N ALA A 373 18.33 -6.61 2.23
CA ALA A 373 17.15 -7.38 1.95
C ALA A 373 17.46 -8.86 1.79
N ARG A 374 16.43 -9.70 1.85
CA ARG A 374 16.46 -11.12 1.51
C ARG A 374 15.29 -11.42 0.56
N PHE A 375 15.52 -12.26 -0.43
CA PHE A 375 14.52 -12.66 -1.43
C PHE A 375 14.30 -14.17 -1.37
N GLY A 376 13.06 -14.61 -1.23
CA GLY A 376 12.62 -16.00 -1.41
C GLY A 376 11.83 -16.10 -2.71
N PHE A 377 12.15 -17.10 -3.53
CA PHE A 377 11.46 -17.35 -4.79
C PHE A 377 10.77 -18.71 -4.73
N SER A 378 9.45 -18.71 -4.78
CA SER A 378 8.65 -19.94 -4.73
C SER A 378 8.43 -20.49 -6.16
N PRO A 379 7.96 -21.73 -6.35
CA PRO A 379 7.45 -22.66 -5.32
C PRO A 379 8.56 -23.29 -4.46
N HIS A 380 8.26 -23.50 -3.18
CA HIS A 380 9.11 -24.15 -2.19
C HIS A 380 8.71 -25.61 -1.95
N GLN A 381 9.61 -26.41 -1.35
CA GLN A 381 9.25 -27.75 -0.86
C GLN A 381 8.33 -27.69 0.36
N THR A 382 8.52 -26.68 1.22
CA THR A 382 7.73 -26.38 2.41
C THR A 382 7.64 -24.87 2.58
N ASP A 383 6.75 -24.38 3.44
CA ASP A 383 6.62 -22.96 3.79
C ASP A 383 7.64 -22.47 4.83
N ALA A 384 8.86 -23.04 4.85
CA ALA A 384 9.87 -22.72 5.86
C ALA A 384 10.31 -21.24 5.83
N LEU A 385 10.44 -20.62 4.65
CA LEU A 385 10.83 -19.21 4.55
C LEU A 385 9.72 -18.27 5.07
N LEU A 386 8.46 -18.60 4.78
CA LEU A 386 7.30 -17.90 5.34
C LEU A 386 7.18 -18.11 6.85
N THR A 387 7.48 -19.30 7.35
CA THR A 387 7.51 -19.60 8.79
C THR A 387 8.58 -18.76 9.49
N GLU A 388 9.77 -18.63 8.91
CA GLU A 388 10.83 -17.75 9.44
C GLU A 388 10.37 -16.28 9.49
N ALA A 389 9.67 -15.81 8.45
CA ALA A 389 9.06 -14.47 8.45
C ALA A 389 8.00 -14.33 9.55
N ALA A 390 7.13 -15.33 9.74
CA ALA A 390 6.12 -15.34 10.79
C ALA A 390 6.75 -15.34 12.18
N ASP A 391 7.84 -16.08 12.39
CA ASP A 391 8.60 -16.07 13.63
C ASP A 391 9.22 -14.69 13.92
N ARG A 392 9.71 -13.97 12.90
CA ARG A 392 10.16 -12.57 13.05
C ARG A 392 9.02 -11.64 13.47
N VAL A 393 7.82 -11.84 12.94
CA VAL A 393 6.61 -11.08 13.31
C VAL A 393 6.18 -11.41 14.74
N LYS A 394 6.15 -12.69 15.08
CA LYS A 394 5.88 -13.20 16.43
C LYS A 394 6.89 -12.67 17.44
N GLY A 395 8.14 -12.48 17.04
CA GLY A 395 9.22 -11.91 17.84
C GLY A 395 9.20 -10.38 17.96
N ALA A 396 8.31 -9.67 17.25
CA ALA A 396 8.27 -8.20 17.27
C ALA A 396 8.12 -7.64 18.69
N LEU A 397 8.79 -6.50 18.93
CA LEU A 397 8.95 -5.90 20.25
C LEU A 397 8.08 -4.65 20.43
N SER A 398 7.85 -3.91 19.34
CA SER A 398 7.23 -2.59 19.39
C SER A 398 5.98 -2.50 18.54
N SER A 399 6.04 -2.88 17.26
CA SER A 399 4.90 -2.77 16.35
C SER A 399 4.83 -3.89 15.32
N VAL A 400 3.61 -4.23 14.93
CA VAL A 400 3.31 -5.04 13.74
C VAL A 400 2.25 -4.27 12.92
N LEU A 401 2.62 -3.81 11.73
CA LEU A 401 1.73 -3.03 10.85
C LEU A 401 1.53 -3.75 9.52
N PHE A 402 0.31 -4.01 9.07
CA PHE A 402 0.13 -4.92 7.93
C PHE A 402 -1.09 -4.62 7.06
N ALA A 403 -1.00 -5.08 5.81
CA ALA A 403 -2.12 -5.24 4.91
C ALA A 403 -1.92 -6.54 4.14
N VAL A 404 -2.79 -7.51 4.39
CA VAL A 404 -2.69 -8.86 3.82
C VAL A 404 -4.02 -9.32 3.27
N MET A 405 -3.97 -10.20 2.28
CA MET A 405 -5.14 -10.90 1.79
C MET A 405 -5.16 -12.29 2.42
N ALA A 406 -6.22 -12.62 3.15
CA ALA A 406 -6.43 -13.99 3.60
C ALA A 406 -6.84 -14.84 2.39
N THR A 407 -5.98 -15.79 2.06
CA THR A 407 -6.28 -16.84 1.07
C THR A 407 -6.51 -18.14 1.81
N ASP A 408 -7.23 -19.07 1.17
CA ASP A 408 -7.47 -20.42 1.70
C ASP A 408 -6.18 -21.26 1.88
N GLY A 409 -5.02 -20.68 1.56
CA GLY A 409 -3.70 -21.32 1.65
C GLY A 409 -3.15 -21.46 3.07
N GLY A 410 -3.74 -20.81 4.08
CA GLY A 410 -3.31 -20.91 5.49
C GLY A 410 -1.84 -20.52 5.74
N GLY A 411 -1.26 -21.01 6.83
CA GLY A 411 0.16 -20.81 7.21
C GLY A 411 0.34 -20.02 8.51
N GLU A 412 1.54 -20.11 9.08
CA GLU A 412 1.86 -19.53 10.40
C GLU A 412 1.76 -17.99 10.42
N MET A 413 1.96 -17.33 9.28
CA MET A 413 1.85 -15.87 9.19
C MET A 413 0.44 -15.38 9.52
N LEU A 414 -0.59 -15.96 8.89
CA LEU A 414 -1.98 -15.57 9.16
C LEU A 414 -2.36 -15.87 10.62
N THR A 415 -2.01 -17.05 11.13
CA THR A 415 -2.19 -17.41 12.54
C THR A 415 -1.52 -16.40 13.47
N THR A 416 -0.29 -15.98 13.15
CA THR A 416 0.47 -15.01 13.95
C THR A 416 -0.22 -13.66 14.00
N LEU A 417 -0.69 -13.16 12.84
CA LEU A 417 -1.38 -11.87 12.73
C LEU A 417 -2.74 -11.87 13.45
N GLU A 418 -3.49 -12.97 13.39
CA GLU A 418 -4.85 -13.05 13.94
C GLU A 418 -4.90 -13.48 15.40
N GLN A 419 -3.95 -14.29 15.86
CA GLN A 419 -4.06 -15.01 17.14
C GLN A 419 -2.88 -14.79 18.08
N VAL A 420 -1.74 -14.24 17.60
CA VAL A 420 -0.55 -14.09 18.44
C VAL A 420 -0.25 -12.63 18.75
N VAL A 421 0.06 -11.82 17.72
CA VAL A 421 0.38 -10.39 17.91
C VAL A 421 -0.72 -9.58 18.61
N PRO A 422 -2.03 -9.88 18.41
CA PRO A 422 -3.14 -9.29 19.17
C PRO A 422 -3.03 -9.34 20.70
N HIS A 423 -2.37 -10.36 21.23
CA HIS A 423 -2.36 -10.62 22.66
C HIS A 423 -1.04 -10.22 23.32
N LYS A 424 -0.10 -9.65 22.55
CA LYS A 424 1.21 -9.24 23.07
C LYS A 424 1.11 -7.89 23.79
N ALA A 425 1.48 -7.91 25.07
CA ALA A 425 1.57 -6.71 25.91
C ALA A 425 2.46 -5.64 25.30
N GLY A 426 2.01 -4.39 25.23
CA GLY A 426 2.84 -3.26 24.81
C GLY A 426 3.25 -3.26 23.34
N LEU A 427 2.78 -4.22 22.55
CA LEU A 427 2.95 -4.26 21.09
C LEU A 427 1.79 -3.50 20.44
N LEU A 428 2.09 -2.58 19.53
CA LEU A 428 1.07 -2.00 18.66
C LEU A 428 0.86 -2.89 17.44
N SER A 429 -0.31 -3.52 17.33
CA SER A 429 -0.69 -4.27 16.13
C SER A 429 -1.81 -3.55 15.39
N LEU A 430 -1.54 -3.03 14.20
CA LEU A 430 -2.53 -2.36 13.35
C LEU A 430 -2.49 -2.93 11.94
N GLY A 431 -3.63 -3.31 11.38
CA GLY A 431 -3.63 -3.75 10.00
C GLY A 431 -4.99 -4.19 9.50
N VAL A 432 -4.99 -4.68 8.26
CA VAL A 432 -6.18 -5.12 7.55
C VAL A 432 -5.93 -6.49 6.92
N ILE A 433 -6.90 -7.41 7.09
CA ILE A 433 -6.91 -8.73 6.46
C ILE A 433 -8.15 -8.84 5.58
N ASP A 434 -8.00 -8.94 4.26
CA ASP A 434 -9.14 -9.12 3.34
C ASP A 434 -9.51 -10.61 3.21
N LYS A 435 -10.70 -11.01 3.69
CA LYS A 435 -11.25 -12.37 3.62
C LYS A 435 -12.45 -12.43 2.67
N GLN A 436 -12.77 -13.64 2.19
CA GLN A 436 -14.07 -13.86 1.54
C GLN A 436 -15.20 -13.53 2.53
N GLY A 437 -16.06 -12.58 2.17
CA GLY A 437 -17.15 -12.08 3.02
C GLY A 437 -16.83 -10.80 3.80
N GLY A 438 -15.60 -10.28 3.73
CA GLY A 438 -15.23 -9.02 4.33
C GLY A 438 -13.75 -8.88 4.71
N VAL A 439 -13.31 -7.65 4.93
CA VAL A 439 -12.04 -7.34 5.60
C VAL A 439 -12.19 -7.54 7.14
N ASP A 440 -11.09 -7.78 7.80
CA ASP A 440 -10.94 -7.73 9.23
C ASP A 440 -9.82 -6.70 9.52
N ALA A 441 -10.14 -5.47 9.92
CA ALA A 441 -9.12 -4.67 10.63
C ALA A 441 -8.78 -5.33 11.97
N PHE A 442 -7.52 -5.24 12.36
CA PHE A 442 -7.05 -5.71 13.66
C PHE A 442 -6.49 -4.54 14.44
N ALA A 443 -6.98 -4.40 15.67
CA ALA A 443 -6.37 -3.56 16.70
C ALA A 443 -6.56 -4.19 18.08
N PRO A 444 -5.82 -5.26 18.45
CA PRO A 444 -6.06 -5.88 19.76
C PRO A 444 -4.97 -5.54 20.79
N GLY A 445 -5.44 -5.30 22.03
CA GLY A 445 -4.70 -5.15 23.30
C GLY A 445 -5.16 -3.93 24.13
N ARG A 446 -5.22 -3.93 25.47
CA ARG A 446 -5.73 -4.93 26.44
C ARG A 446 -7.10 -4.41 26.94
N ASP A 447 -8.03 -5.32 27.24
CA ASP A 447 -9.44 -5.06 27.61
C ASP A 447 -10.35 -4.39 26.55
N VAL A 448 -10.22 -4.72 25.25
CA VAL A 448 -11.18 -4.24 24.23
C VAL A 448 -11.57 -5.32 23.19
N PRO A 449 -12.85 -5.40 22.78
CA PRO A 449 -13.31 -6.18 21.63
C PRO A 449 -12.54 -5.86 20.34
N SER A 450 -12.15 -6.90 19.61
CA SER A 450 -11.63 -6.82 18.24
C SER A 450 -12.50 -5.90 17.37
N GLN A 451 -11.88 -4.96 16.64
CA GLN A 451 -12.56 -4.22 15.58
C GLN A 451 -12.22 -4.81 14.22
N THR A 452 -12.81 -5.96 13.96
CA THR A 452 -12.92 -6.54 12.64
C THR A 452 -13.74 -5.61 11.74
N VAL A 453 -13.12 -4.87 10.82
CA VAL A 453 -13.83 -4.05 9.82
C VAL A 453 -13.68 -4.62 8.43
N SER A 454 -14.82 -4.82 7.76
CA SER A 454 -14.86 -5.29 6.39
C SER A 454 -14.57 -4.24 5.35
N PHE A 455 -14.31 -4.64 4.09
CA PHE A 455 -14.38 -3.72 2.99
C PHE A 455 -15.75 -3.07 3.11
N ALA A 456 -15.71 -1.77 3.36
CA ALA A 456 -16.86 -0.96 3.62
C ALA A 456 -16.74 0.24 2.71
N TYR A 457 -17.88 0.72 2.25
CA TYR A 457 -18.04 1.98 1.57
C TYR A 457 -19.33 2.60 2.09
N LEU A 458 -19.45 3.93 1.97
CA LEU A 458 -20.65 4.62 2.44
C LEU A 458 -21.81 4.34 1.48
N LYS A 459 -22.63 3.35 1.81
CA LYS A 459 -23.81 2.90 1.05
C LYS A 459 -25.08 3.43 1.72
N ASP A 460 -25.95 4.09 0.95
CA ASP A 460 -27.28 4.64 1.34
C ASP A 460 -27.27 5.54 2.60
N GLU A 461 -27.97 6.69 2.55
CA GLU A 461 -28.10 7.65 3.69
C GLU A 461 -26.80 8.04 4.44
N ALA A 462 -25.68 8.30 3.74
CA ALA A 462 -24.48 8.86 4.38
C ALA A 462 -24.83 10.23 5.04
N PRO A 463 -24.86 10.35 6.39
CA PRO A 463 -25.26 11.58 7.04
C PRO A 463 -24.25 12.69 6.71
N ALA A 464 -24.75 13.93 6.57
CA ALA A 464 -23.88 15.08 6.37
C ALA A 464 -22.77 15.10 7.43
N PRO A 465 -21.50 15.36 7.05
CA PRO A 465 -21.07 15.97 5.80
C PRO A 465 -20.56 15.03 4.69
N PHE A 466 -20.84 13.72 4.78
CA PHE A 466 -20.32 12.73 3.83
C PHE A 466 -21.21 12.57 2.59
N LYS A 467 -20.61 12.06 1.50
CA LYS A 467 -21.30 11.70 0.26
C LYS A 467 -21.38 10.18 0.15
N GLN A 468 -22.39 9.68 -0.56
CA GLN A 468 -22.47 8.27 -0.94
C GLN A 468 -21.24 7.87 -1.77
N GLU A 469 -20.64 6.73 -1.43
CA GLU A 469 -19.50 6.15 -2.15
C GLU A 469 -19.96 5.10 -3.15
N VAL A 470 -19.07 4.76 -4.08
CA VAL A 470 -19.30 3.74 -5.10
C VAL A 470 -18.68 2.42 -4.68
N ASP A 471 -19.37 1.33 -5.02
CA ASP A 471 -18.85 -0.02 -4.89
C ASP A 471 -17.65 -0.20 -5.84
N ALA A 472 -16.56 -0.77 -5.33
CA ALA A 472 -15.39 -1.11 -6.11
C ALA A 472 -15.55 -2.43 -6.92
N GLY A 473 -16.74 -3.04 -6.85
CA GLY A 473 -17.13 -4.19 -7.63
C GLY A 473 -16.80 -5.51 -6.96
N THR A 474 -17.00 -6.63 -7.65
CA THR A 474 -16.71 -7.95 -7.10
C THR A 474 -15.20 -8.25 -7.05
N GLY A 475 -14.78 -9.07 -6.09
CA GLY A 475 -13.37 -9.47 -5.89
C GLY A 475 -12.71 -8.77 -4.70
N GLN A 476 -11.44 -9.11 -4.43
CA GLN A 476 -10.70 -8.53 -3.30
C GLN A 476 -10.36 -7.06 -3.54
N HIS A 477 -10.48 -6.27 -2.50
CA HIS A 477 -10.31 -4.82 -2.52
C HIS A 477 -8.95 -4.41 -1.94
N ILE A 478 -8.38 -5.25 -1.06
CA ILE A 478 -7.03 -5.09 -0.55
C ILE A 478 -6.17 -6.16 -1.21
N HIS A 479 -5.20 -5.73 -2.00
CA HIS A 479 -4.23 -6.61 -2.68
C HIS A 479 -2.79 -6.30 -2.29
N HIS A 480 -2.60 -5.37 -1.35
CA HIS A 480 -1.37 -5.22 -0.62
C HIS A 480 -1.08 -6.53 0.13
N LYS A 481 0.18 -6.96 0.05
CA LYS A 481 0.68 -8.21 0.64
C LYS A 481 1.92 -7.86 1.43
N PHE A 482 1.75 -7.25 2.59
CA PHE A 482 2.89 -6.88 3.40
C PHE A 482 2.64 -6.88 4.90
N VAL A 483 3.72 -7.11 5.65
CA VAL A 483 3.79 -7.02 7.11
C VAL A 483 5.07 -6.28 7.49
N VAL A 484 4.93 -5.20 8.24
CA VAL A 484 6.02 -4.43 8.84
C VAL A 484 6.19 -4.85 10.29
N CYS A 485 7.42 -5.07 10.72
CA CYS A 485 7.79 -5.28 12.12
C CYS A 485 8.69 -4.14 12.60
N ASP A 486 8.44 -3.70 13.83
CA ASP A 486 9.27 -2.78 14.59
C ASP A 486 9.67 -1.51 13.82
N PHE A 487 8.70 -0.82 13.20
CA PHE A 487 8.97 0.21 12.18
C PHE A 487 9.89 1.35 12.66
N ASN A 488 9.92 1.63 13.96
CA ASN A 488 10.78 2.62 14.60
C ASN A 488 11.78 2.04 15.61
N GLY A 489 11.98 0.71 15.59
CA GLY A 489 13.00 0.01 16.36
C GLY A 489 14.36 -0.01 15.68
N ASP A 490 15.31 -0.73 16.27
CA ASP A 490 16.69 -0.83 15.77
C ASP A 490 16.83 -1.76 14.56
N GLU A 491 15.94 -2.74 14.42
CA GLU A 491 15.95 -3.72 13.33
C GLU A 491 14.58 -3.78 12.62
N PRO A 492 14.13 -2.67 12.00
CA PRO A 492 12.86 -2.64 11.28
C PRO A 492 12.92 -3.57 10.06
N VAL A 493 11.81 -4.23 9.74
CA VAL A 493 11.69 -5.05 8.53
C VAL A 493 10.30 -4.96 7.94
N VAL A 494 10.22 -4.99 6.61
CA VAL A 494 8.97 -5.23 5.88
C VAL A 494 9.10 -6.51 5.07
N PHE A 495 8.15 -7.41 5.26
CA PHE A 495 7.91 -8.55 4.37
C PHE A 495 6.89 -8.13 3.32
N CYS A 496 7.22 -8.26 2.05
CA CYS A 496 6.37 -7.84 0.93
C CYS A 496 6.66 -8.65 -0.35
N GLY A 497 6.08 -8.26 -1.48
CA GLY A 497 6.34 -8.86 -2.79
C GLY A 497 5.06 -9.32 -3.46
N SER A 498 5.16 -10.36 -4.29
CA SER A 498 4.01 -10.95 -4.95
C SER A 498 3.33 -12.05 -4.13
N SER A 499 4.07 -12.63 -3.16
CA SER A 499 3.57 -13.66 -2.24
C SER A 499 2.36 -13.17 -1.45
N ASN A 500 1.31 -13.99 -1.38
CA ASN A 500 0.15 -13.75 -0.53
C ASN A 500 0.43 -13.99 0.96
N LEU A 501 1.68 -14.28 1.34
CA LEU A 501 2.07 -14.63 2.70
C LEU A 501 1.28 -15.84 3.24
N SER A 502 1.00 -16.81 2.36
CA SER A 502 0.24 -18.02 2.68
C SER A 502 0.96 -19.27 2.21
N LYS A 503 0.86 -20.33 3.00
CA LYS A 503 1.53 -21.62 2.74
C LYS A 503 1.20 -22.17 1.35
N GLY A 504 -0.07 -22.18 0.98
CA GLY A 504 -0.50 -22.66 -0.33
C GLY A 504 0.13 -21.89 -1.50
N GLY A 505 0.37 -20.59 -1.36
CA GLY A 505 1.10 -19.80 -2.37
C GLY A 505 2.58 -20.16 -2.40
N GLU A 506 3.23 -20.20 -1.24
CA GLU A 506 4.64 -20.55 -1.09
C GLU A 506 4.97 -21.95 -1.65
N GLU A 507 4.06 -22.91 -1.54
CA GLU A 507 4.32 -24.27 -2.05
C GLU A 507 3.95 -24.44 -3.52
N GLN A 508 2.97 -23.70 -4.07
CA GLN A 508 2.37 -24.01 -5.38
C GLN A 508 2.56 -22.94 -6.45
N ASN A 509 2.63 -21.68 -6.05
CA ASN A 509 2.80 -20.56 -6.98
C ASN A 509 4.29 -20.30 -7.22
N GLY A 510 4.58 -19.65 -8.35
CA GLY A 510 5.80 -18.88 -8.49
C GLY A 510 5.59 -17.47 -7.95
N ASP A 511 6.15 -17.15 -6.78
CA ASP A 511 6.06 -15.87 -6.11
C ASP A 511 7.45 -15.35 -5.69
N SER A 512 7.52 -14.05 -5.39
CA SER A 512 8.62 -13.45 -4.64
C SER A 512 8.15 -13.01 -3.26
N LEU A 513 8.78 -13.53 -2.22
CA LEU A 513 8.70 -13.03 -0.85
C LEU A 513 9.98 -12.24 -0.54
N ILE A 514 9.84 -10.99 -0.12
CA ILE A 514 10.96 -10.06 0.03
C ILE A 514 10.94 -9.51 1.45
N ALA A 515 12.03 -9.71 2.20
CA ALA A 515 12.29 -9.04 3.47
C ALA A 515 13.21 -7.85 3.23
N ILE A 516 12.79 -6.63 3.58
CA ILE A 516 13.57 -5.40 3.39
C ILE A 516 13.82 -4.74 4.75
N TYR A 517 15.08 -4.47 5.06
CA TYR A 517 15.52 -3.90 6.34
C TYR A 517 15.86 -2.41 6.26
N ASP A 518 15.66 -1.79 5.10
CA ASP A 518 15.91 -0.37 4.87
C ASP A 518 14.84 0.50 5.56
N PRO A 519 15.19 1.32 6.57
CA PRO A 519 14.21 2.07 7.34
C PRO A 519 13.38 3.05 6.51
N VAL A 520 13.89 3.55 5.38
CA VAL A 520 13.13 4.44 4.49
C VAL A 520 11.99 3.68 3.83
N ILE A 521 12.28 2.46 3.35
CA ILE A 521 11.27 1.60 2.72
C ILE A 521 10.29 1.07 3.77
N VAL A 522 10.78 0.64 4.94
CA VAL A 522 9.91 0.18 6.03
C VAL A 522 8.96 1.28 6.49
N THR A 523 9.44 2.52 6.64
CA THR A 523 8.61 3.67 7.01
C THR A 523 7.52 3.94 5.98
N ALA A 524 7.81 3.83 4.67
CA ALA A 524 6.82 4.01 3.63
C ALA A 524 5.68 2.98 3.72
N TYR A 525 6.00 1.70 3.97
CA TYR A 525 4.99 0.66 4.18
C TYR A 525 4.24 0.82 5.52
N ALA A 526 4.90 1.30 6.58
CA ALA A 526 4.25 1.57 7.86
C ALA A 526 3.18 2.66 7.73
N ILE A 527 3.51 3.76 7.03
CA ILE A 527 2.56 4.85 6.75
C ILE A 527 1.41 4.36 5.88
N GLU A 528 1.69 3.50 4.89
CA GLU A 528 0.66 2.87 4.08
C GLU A 528 -0.28 2.01 4.93
N ALA A 529 0.23 1.15 5.83
CA ALA A 529 -0.61 0.37 6.73
C ALA A 529 -1.50 1.25 7.63
N ILE A 530 -0.94 2.33 8.20
CA ILE A 530 -1.70 3.28 9.04
C ILE A 530 -2.80 3.95 8.22
N ARG A 531 -2.49 4.41 6.99
CA ARG A 531 -3.47 4.99 6.07
C ARG A 531 -4.63 4.04 5.80
N LEU A 532 -4.33 2.77 5.53
CA LEU A 532 -5.34 1.75 5.25
C LEU A 532 -6.18 1.46 6.48
N PHE A 533 -5.53 1.25 7.62
CA PHE A 533 -6.21 1.03 8.88
C PHE A 533 -7.18 2.17 9.22
N ASP A 534 -6.72 3.43 9.18
CA ASP A 534 -7.56 4.59 9.48
C ASP A 534 -8.71 4.76 8.47
N HIS A 535 -8.45 4.49 7.18
CA HIS A 535 -9.46 4.52 6.13
C HIS A 535 -10.63 3.57 6.42
N TYR A 536 -10.35 2.34 6.84
CA TYR A 536 -11.41 1.36 7.11
C TYR A 536 -12.00 1.49 8.52
N ARG A 537 -11.18 1.83 9.53
CA ARG A 537 -11.64 2.14 10.90
C ARG A 537 -12.68 3.26 10.89
N PHE A 538 -12.43 4.31 10.12
CA PHE A 538 -13.36 5.43 9.99
C PHE A 538 -14.73 4.97 9.46
N ARG A 539 -14.75 4.13 8.41
CA ARG A 539 -16.00 3.62 7.82
C ARG A 539 -16.79 2.72 8.76
N ALA A 540 -16.12 1.91 9.58
CA ALA A 540 -16.80 1.11 10.59
C ALA A 540 -17.41 1.96 11.73
N GLY A 541 -16.84 3.14 11.99
CA GLY A 541 -17.45 4.13 12.87
C GLY A 541 -18.65 4.81 12.22
N GLU A 542 -18.52 5.17 10.95
CA GLU A 542 -19.56 5.86 10.17
C GLU A 542 -20.79 4.99 9.97
N SER A 543 -20.64 3.67 9.71
CA SER A 543 -21.77 2.77 9.53
C SER A 543 -22.68 2.62 10.76
N LYS A 544 -22.23 3.12 11.93
CA LYS A 544 -22.99 3.19 13.19
C LYS A 544 -23.58 4.58 13.47
N ALA A 545 -23.18 5.60 12.70
CA ALA A 545 -23.67 6.96 12.85
C ALA A 545 -25.09 7.08 12.30
N THR A 546 -25.87 8.00 12.86
CA THR A 546 -27.24 8.30 12.41
C THR A 546 -27.47 9.79 12.44
N ALA A 547 -28.55 10.29 11.81
CA ALA A 547 -28.92 11.70 11.90
C ALA A 547 -29.08 12.19 13.36
N GLY A 548 -29.52 11.34 14.28
CA GLY A 548 -29.65 11.66 15.71
C GLY A 548 -28.36 11.51 16.51
N LYS A 549 -27.32 10.90 15.94
CA LYS A 549 -25.98 10.72 16.54
C LYS A 549 -24.92 10.85 15.43
N PRO A 550 -24.73 12.05 14.87
CA PRO A 550 -23.78 12.26 13.79
C PRO A 550 -22.33 12.10 14.30
N LEU A 551 -21.41 11.84 13.37
CA LEU A 551 -19.98 11.95 13.66
C LEU A 551 -19.61 13.44 13.72
N VAL A 552 -19.29 13.91 14.93
CA VAL A 552 -18.87 15.29 15.21
C VAL A 552 -17.68 15.28 16.16
N LEU A 553 -16.90 16.37 16.17
CA LEU A 553 -15.84 16.59 17.14
C LEU A 553 -16.42 16.71 18.55
N LYS A 554 -15.69 16.19 19.54
CA LYS A 554 -16.06 16.30 20.95
C LYS A 554 -15.75 17.68 21.47
N THR A 555 -16.68 18.30 22.19
CA THR A 555 -16.54 19.65 22.76
C THR A 555 -15.84 19.67 24.14
N THR A 556 -15.18 18.59 24.54
CA THR A 556 -14.42 18.51 25.80
C THR A 556 -13.11 17.75 25.58
N GLY A 557 -12.10 17.99 26.43
CA GLY A 557 -10.81 17.29 26.37
C GLY A 557 -10.88 15.77 26.63
N ALA A 558 -12.04 15.24 27.03
CA ALA A 558 -12.25 13.82 27.31
C ALA A 558 -12.04 12.91 26.09
N TRP A 559 -12.06 13.44 24.86
CA TRP A 559 -11.69 12.66 23.66
C TRP A 559 -10.28 12.08 23.75
N ALA A 560 -9.39 12.76 24.50
CA ALA A 560 -8.01 12.36 24.70
C ALA A 560 -7.85 11.26 25.77
N ASP A 561 -8.83 11.02 26.65
CA ASP A 561 -8.70 10.07 27.79
C ASP A 561 -8.17 8.69 27.40
N PRO A 562 -8.67 8.04 26.32
CA PRO A 562 -8.15 6.75 25.90
C PRO A 562 -6.66 6.76 25.51
N TYR A 563 -6.09 7.92 25.14
CA TYR A 563 -4.67 8.02 24.81
C TYR A 563 -3.76 8.08 26.06
N TYR A 564 -4.33 8.30 27.25
CA TYR A 564 -3.60 8.38 28.52
C TYR A 564 -3.87 7.19 29.45
N ASP A 565 -4.77 6.29 29.07
CA ASP A 565 -5.03 5.03 29.75
C ASP A 565 -4.05 3.94 29.26
N PRO A 566 -3.09 3.46 30.07
CA PRO A 566 -2.13 2.42 29.66
C PRO A 566 -2.77 1.08 29.28
N GLN A 567 -4.05 0.86 29.62
CA GLN A 567 -4.78 -0.34 29.20
C GLN A 567 -5.32 -0.20 27.76
N ASN A 568 -5.54 1.02 27.28
CA ASN A 568 -6.13 1.28 25.98
C ASN A 568 -5.07 1.28 24.85
N ILE A 569 -5.38 0.67 23.70
CA ILE A 569 -4.46 0.66 22.54
C ILE A 569 -4.06 2.06 22.05
N LYS A 570 -4.93 3.06 22.21
CA LYS A 570 -4.64 4.45 21.83
C LYS A 570 -3.45 5.04 22.61
N PHE A 571 -3.21 4.59 23.84
CA PHE A 571 -2.00 4.95 24.57
C PHE A 571 -0.74 4.44 23.86
N THR A 572 -0.78 3.20 23.36
CA THR A 572 0.31 2.62 22.57
C THR A 572 0.48 3.33 21.23
N GLU A 573 -0.61 3.68 20.53
CA GLU A 573 -0.57 4.49 19.29
C GLU A 573 0.20 5.80 19.52
N ARG A 574 -0.21 6.60 20.51
CA ARG A 574 0.44 7.89 20.85
C ARG A 574 1.91 7.69 21.18
N THR A 575 2.19 6.86 22.17
CA THR A 575 3.56 6.73 22.71
C THR A 575 4.50 6.12 21.69
N LEU A 576 4.06 5.14 20.91
CA LEU A 576 4.91 4.49 19.92
C LEU A 576 5.20 5.40 18.74
N PHE A 577 4.21 6.07 18.17
CA PHE A 577 4.46 6.95 17.02
C PHE A 577 5.31 8.17 17.40
N ALA A 578 5.19 8.66 18.63
CA ALA A 578 5.99 9.77 19.14
C ALA A 578 7.42 9.37 19.59
N LYS A 579 7.69 8.08 19.86
CA LYS A 579 9.03 7.61 20.29
C LYS A 579 10.14 8.08 19.34
N SER A 580 11.23 8.56 19.90
CA SER A 580 12.47 8.82 19.16
C SER A 580 13.15 7.48 18.86
N GLY A 581 13.20 7.10 17.58
CA GLY A 581 14.05 6.01 17.08
C GLY A 581 15.37 6.58 16.57
N THR A 582 16.37 5.73 16.35
CA THR A 582 17.74 6.08 15.95
C THR A 582 17.90 6.57 14.50
N ALA A 583 16.83 6.57 13.68
CA ALA A 583 16.88 6.97 12.28
C ALA A 583 16.64 8.49 12.07
N LYS A 584 17.51 9.11 11.25
CA LYS A 584 17.61 10.54 10.90
C LYS A 584 16.31 11.32 11.09
N THR A 585 16.20 11.97 12.24
CA THR A 585 15.20 12.98 12.55
C THR A 585 15.48 14.23 11.72
N ALA A 586 14.45 14.78 11.06
CA ALA A 586 14.49 16.20 10.72
C ALA A 586 14.44 16.95 12.06
N ALA A 587 15.49 17.72 12.35
CA ALA A 587 15.56 18.48 13.60
C ALA A 587 14.39 19.48 13.66
N VAL A 588 13.63 19.41 14.75
CA VAL A 588 12.67 20.46 15.14
C VAL A 588 13.51 21.67 15.54
N ALA A 589 13.33 22.80 14.86
CA ALA A 589 13.94 24.07 15.25
C ALA A 589 13.01 24.84 16.19
#